data_AF-A0AAU2JF63-F1
#
_entry.id   AF-A0AAU2JF63-F1
#
_cell.length_a   1.000
_cell.length_b   1.000
_cell.length_c   1.000
_cell.angle_alpha   90.00
_cell.angle_beta   90.00
_cell.angle_gamma   90.00
#
_symmetry.space_group_name_H-M   'P 1'
#
loop_
_entity.id
_entity.type
_entity.pdbx_description
1 polymer ?
#
loop_
_entity_poly.entity_id
_entity_poly.type
_entity_poly.pdbx_seq_one_letter_code
_entity_poly.pdbx_strand_id
1 'polypeptide(L)'
;MSTADDDRIALDLLDAHLEDLWRAAGELQRGNRAVVPESPRELDGAAADGAATALLRWGYGELAGIPRSPADVFARSVGSTITELRRRRSPWNAAALRLLEDPYVFLATGPRRHEDWAEDVLALMHREVPDPRGWLRIDADRTNDARYVVPTYPFEPPSAAGFRYRLHELEPAGAVTALAVMAEEWGDDRPVRNRPERDALLADARFLLDRYGPDAQFWTNARNAASDPARDFVQAGLKGTGVHGFITGEYINGLDLLEELGLIAVSCDEVGVFWTFGAY
;
A
#
# COMPACT_ATOMS: atom_id res chain seq x y z
N MET A 1 5.26 -29.65 8.65
CA MET A 1 5.01 -28.53 7.74
C MET A 1 4.60 -29.10 6.40
N SER A 2 3.61 -28.51 5.74
CA SER A 2 3.20 -28.91 4.39
C SER A 2 4.11 -28.22 3.36
N THR A 3 4.31 -28.80 2.18
CA THR A 3 5.03 -28.16 1.06
C THR A 3 4.48 -26.78 0.71
N ALA A 4 3.18 -26.54 0.93
CA ALA A 4 2.57 -25.22 0.75
C ALA A 4 3.02 -24.18 1.79
N ASP A 5 3.31 -24.61 3.03
CA ASP A 5 3.89 -23.72 4.05
C ASP A 5 5.35 -23.41 3.73
N ASP A 6 6.11 -24.40 3.26
CA ASP A 6 7.51 -24.24 2.89
C ASP A 6 7.65 -23.26 1.70
N ASP A 7 6.80 -23.39 0.68
CA ASP A 7 6.75 -22.49 -0.47
C ASP A 7 6.37 -21.05 -0.06
N ARG A 8 5.45 -20.89 0.89
CA ARG A 8 5.07 -19.57 1.43
C ARG A 8 6.24 -18.92 2.17
N ILE A 9 6.92 -19.67 3.04
CA ILE A 9 8.10 -19.20 3.76
C ILE A 9 9.20 -18.80 2.78
N ALA A 10 9.45 -19.59 1.74
CA ALA A 10 10.44 -19.26 0.72
C ALA A 10 10.07 -17.99 -0.06
N LEU A 11 8.79 -17.77 -0.37
CA LEU A 11 8.33 -16.54 -1.02
C LEU A 11 8.49 -15.33 -0.11
N ASP A 12 8.23 -15.48 1.19
CA ASP A 12 8.47 -14.44 2.20
C ASP A 12 9.95 -14.07 2.31
N LEU A 13 10.84 -15.07 2.31
CA LEU A 13 12.28 -14.85 2.34
C LEU A 13 12.78 -14.16 1.06
N LEU A 14 12.27 -14.54 -0.11
CA LEU A 14 12.62 -13.90 -1.37
C LEU A 14 12.13 -12.45 -1.43
N ASP A 15 10.88 -12.17 -1.01
CA ASP A 15 10.34 -10.81 -0.93
C ASP A 15 11.18 -9.94 0.02
N ALA A 16 11.48 -10.44 1.21
CA ALA A 16 12.32 -9.74 2.19
C ALA A 16 13.74 -9.45 1.64
N HIS A 17 14.35 -10.42 0.94
CA HIS A 17 15.66 -10.23 0.34
C HIS A 17 15.65 -9.16 -0.76
N LEU A 18 14.63 -9.17 -1.64
CA LEU A 18 14.46 -8.13 -2.65
C LEU A 18 14.19 -6.76 -2.02
N GLU A 19 13.46 -6.70 -0.91
CA GLU A 19 13.19 -5.47 -0.16
C GLU A 19 14.49 -4.88 0.42
N ASP A 20 15.34 -5.72 1.02
CA ASP A 20 16.66 -5.31 1.52
C ASP A 20 17.59 -4.84 0.39
N LEU A 21 17.57 -5.54 -0.74
CA LEU A 21 18.28 -5.11 -1.94
C LEU A 21 17.78 -3.77 -2.45
N TRP A 22 16.47 -3.55 -2.46
CA TRP A 22 15.89 -2.32 -2.95
C TRP A 22 16.27 -1.14 -2.06
N ARG A 23 16.29 -1.34 -0.74
CA ARG A 23 16.79 -0.35 0.23
C ARG A 23 18.26 -0.01 -0.03
N ALA A 24 19.12 -1.02 -0.17
CA ALA A 24 20.54 -0.81 -0.46
C ALA A 24 20.75 -0.10 -1.81
N ALA A 25 19.96 -0.44 -2.83
CA ALA A 25 20.02 0.21 -4.13
C ALA A 25 19.62 1.70 -4.07
N GLY A 26 18.59 2.03 -3.28
CA GLY A 26 18.18 3.42 -3.04
C GLY A 26 19.28 4.25 -2.38
N GLU A 27 19.98 3.69 -1.39
CA GLU A 27 21.13 4.35 -0.76
C GLU A 27 22.28 4.59 -1.76
N LEU A 28 22.63 3.59 -2.56
CA LEU A 28 23.66 3.73 -3.60
C LEU A 28 23.28 4.77 -4.66
N GLN A 29 22.01 4.84 -5.04
CA GLN A 29 21.51 5.83 -5.99
C GLN A 29 21.63 7.27 -5.46
N ARG A 30 21.46 7.47 -4.15
CA ARG A 30 21.72 8.76 -3.47
C ARG A 30 23.20 9.08 -3.30
N GLY A 31 24.10 8.17 -3.68
CA GLY A 31 25.55 8.31 -3.51
C GLY A 31 26.05 7.89 -2.13
N ASN A 32 25.20 7.30 -1.30
CA ASN A 32 25.58 6.81 0.03
C ASN A 32 26.30 5.46 -0.08
N ARG A 33 27.10 5.13 0.95
CA ARG A 33 27.66 3.77 1.08
C ARG A 33 26.58 2.84 1.63
N ALA A 34 26.34 1.72 0.94
CA ALA A 34 25.45 0.68 1.41
C ALA A 34 26.08 -0.71 1.27
N VAL A 35 25.78 -1.60 2.22
CA VAL A 35 26.11 -3.01 2.11
C VAL A 35 25.01 -3.66 1.27
N VAL A 36 25.40 -4.27 0.15
CA VAL A 36 24.47 -5.00 -0.72
C VAL A 36 24.39 -6.45 -0.21
N PRO A 37 23.21 -6.94 0.20
CA PRO A 37 23.03 -8.32 0.64
C PRO A 37 23.49 -9.32 -0.44
N GLU A 38 24.22 -10.36 -0.02
CA GLU A 38 24.49 -11.53 -0.87
C GLU A 38 23.21 -12.34 -1.07
N SER A 39 23.09 -13.01 -2.22
CA SER A 39 21.99 -13.95 -2.47
C SER A 39 21.98 -15.07 -1.42
N PRO A 40 20.81 -15.45 -0.86
CA PRO A 40 20.70 -16.53 0.10
C PRO A 40 21.29 -17.84 -0.47
N ARG A 41 22.05 -18.59 0.34
CA ARG A 41 22.74 -19.83 -0.08
C ARG A 41 21.83 -21.07 -0.06
N GLU A 42 20.67 -21.00 0.58
CA GLU A 42 19.70 -22.10 0.67
C GLU A 42 18.86 -22.19 -0.60
N LEU A 43 19.43 -22.67 -1.71
CA LEU A 43 18.76 -22.66 -3.02
C LEU A 43 19.01 -23.91 -3.87
N ASP A 44 19.05 -25.09 -3.25
CA ASP A 44 19.00 -26.36 -3.98
C ASP A 44 17.74 -27.15 -3.61
N GLY A 45 16.82 -27.26 -4.57
CA GLY A 45 15.79 -28.31 -4.59
C GLY A 45 14.38 -27.87 -4.22
N ALA A 46 13.64 -27.28 -5.17
CA ALA A 46 12.19 -27.36 -5.19
C ALA A 46 11.75 -28.03 -6.51
N ALA A 47 11.76 -29.36 -6.52
CA ALA A 47 11.11 -30.18 -7.53
C ALA A 47 9.66 -30.45 -7.07
N ALA A 48 8.80 -29.44 -7.23
CA ALA A 48 7.37 -29.59 -7.05
C ALA A 48 6.63 -28.78 -8.13
N ASP A 49 5.54 -29.34 -8.64
CA ASP A 49 4.64 -28.67 -9.57
C ASP A 49 3.63 -27.83 -8.77
N GLY A 50 3.68 -26.50 -8.93
CA GLY A 50 2.80 -25.57 -8.23
C GLY A 50 3.05 -24.11 -8.63
N ALA A 51 2.02 -23.27 -8.51
CA ALA A 51 2.12 -21.85 -8.85
C ALA A 51 3.16 -21.10 -7.99
N ALA A 52 3.25 -21.44 -6.70
CA ALA A 52 4.22 -20.85 -5.78
C ALA A 52 5.66 -21.25 -6.14
N THR A 53 5.91 -22.54 -6.41
CA THR A 53 7.22 -23.02 -6.88
C THR A 53 7.64 -22.39 -8.21
N ALA A 54 6.70 -22.23 -9.15
CA ALA A 54 6.97 -21.55 -10.43
C ALA A 54 7.34 -20.07 -10.22
N LEU A 55 6.65 -19.40 -9.30
CA LEU A 55 6.94 -18.01 -8.93
C LEU A 55 8.32 -17.87 -8.27
N LEU A 56 8.68 -18.78 -7.37
CA LEU A 56 10.01 -18.85 -6.77
C LEU A 56 11.09 -19.00 -7.84
N ARG A 57 10.92 -19.97 -8.76
CA ARG A 57 11.87 -20.20 -9.86
C ARG A 57 12.06 -18.96 -10.73
N TRP A 58 10.97 -18.30 -11.08
CA TRP A 58 11.03 -17.03 -11.82
C TRP A 58 11.78 -15.96 -11.01
N GLY A 59 11.40 -15.75 -9.74
CA GLY A 59 11.98 -14.69 -8.92
C GLY A 59 13.47 -14.88 -8.64
N TYR A 60 13.94 -16.11 -8.45
CA TYR A 60 15.36 -16.42 -8.36
C TYR A 60 16.10 -16.21 -9.69
N GLY A 61 15.47 -16.57 -10.81
CA GLY A 61 16.02 -16.31 -12.14
C GLY A 61 16.22 -14.81 -12.40
N GLU A 62 15.21 -13.99 -12.06
CA GLU A 62 15.30 -12.53 -12.15
C GLU A 62 16.40 -11.99 -11.23
N LEU A 63 16.42 -12.43 -9.95
CA LEU A 63 17.42 -12.00 -8.96
C LEU A 63 18.86 -12.22 -9.45
N ALA A 64 19.13 -13.36 -10.09
CA ALA A 64 20.44 -13.67 -10.65
C ALA A 64 20.82 -12.77 -11.85
N GLY A 65 19.82 -12.25 -12.57
CA GLY A 65 19.98 -11.36 -13.72
C GLY A 65 20.09 -9.88 -13.37
N ILE A 66 19.85 -9.48 -12.12
CA ILE A 66 19.87 -8.06 -11.71
C ILE A 66 21.30 -7.49 -11.83
N PRO A 67 21.51 -6.44 -12.66
CA PRO A 67 22.80 -5.77 -12.73
C PRO A 67 23.10 -5.02 -11.44
N ARG A 68 24.35 -5.09 -10.95
CA ARG A 68 24.77 -4.37 -9.72
C ARG A 68 25.30 -2.95 -9.99
N SER A 69 25.42 -2.58 -11.25
CA SER A 69 25.91 -1.28 -11.71
C SER A 69 25.39 -0.99 -13.13
N PRO A 70 25.14 0.28 -13.49
CA PRO A 70 25.19 1.47 -12.62
C PRO A 70 24.04 1.49 -11.59
N ALA A 71 24.18 2.31 -10.54
CA ALA A 71 23.31 2.28 -9.36
C ALA A 71 21.83 2.56 -9.69
N ASP A 72 21.55 3.43 -10.66
CA ASP A 72 20.20 3.74 -11.13
C ASP A 72 19.56 2.56 -11.87
N VAL A 73 20.34 1.79 -12.63
CA VAL A 73 19.87 0.57 -13.31
C VAL A 73 19.63 -0.52 -12.27
N PHE A 74 20.54 -0.68 -11.30
CA PHE A 74 20.36 -1.62 -10.19
C PHE A 74 19.06 -1.34 -9.41
N ALA A 75 18.83 -0.08 -9.00
CA ALA A 75 17.63 0.31 -8.28
C ALA A 75 16.34 0.07 -9.07
N ARG A 76 16.32 0.43 -10.36
CA ARG A 76 15.18 0.17 -11.25
C ARG A 76 14.93 -1.32 -11.46
N SER A 77 15.97 -2.11 -11.67
CA SER A 77 15.86 -3.56 -11.84
C SER A 77 15.29 -4.22 -10.59
N VAL A 78 15.83 -3.94 -9.40
CA VAL A 78 15.30 -4.51 -8.14
C VAL A 78 13.85 -4.07 -7.90
N GLY A 79 13.56 -2.77 -8.08
CA GLY A 79 12.21 -2.22 -7.93
C GLY A 79 11.18 -2.87 -8.86
N SER A 80 11.56 -3.12 -10.12
CA SER A 80 10.71 -3.84 -11.08
C SER A 80 10.50 -5.29 -10.67
N THR A 81 11.57 -6.01 -10.30
CA THR A 81 11.50 -7.42 -9.89
C THR A 81 10.63 -7.61 -8.65
N ILE A 82 10.79 -6.80 -7.61
CA ILE A 82 9.98 -6.93 -6.39
C ILE A 82 8.51 -6.59 -6.65
N THR A 83 8.23 -5.58 -7.47
CA THR A 83 6.87 -5.19 -7.85
C THR A 83 6.20 -6.33 -8.61
N GLU A 84 6.89 -6.93 -9.57
CA GLU A 84 6.35 -8.03 -10.37
C GLU A 84 6.19 -9.32 -9.55
N LEU A 85 7.11 -9.61 -8.61
CA LEU A 85 6.97 -10.70 -7.66
C LEU A 85 5.68 -10.54 -6.86
N ARG A 86 5.47 -9.36 -6.26
CA ARG A 86 4.26 -9.06 -5.48
C ARG A 86 3.02 -9.12 -6.37
N ARG A 87 3.05 -8.57 -7.58
CA ARG A 87 1.94 -8.66 -8.55
C ARG A 87 1.50 -10.10 -8.80
N ARG A 88 2.45 -11.00 -9.05
CA ARG A 88 2.17 -12.42 -9.35
C ARG A 88 1.81 -13.24 -8.12
N ARG A 89 2.23 -12.82 -6.94
CA ARG A 89 1.99 -13.51 -5.67
C ARG A 89 0.51 -13.56 -5.29
N SER A 90 -0.27 -12.54 -5.66
CA SER A 90 -1.68 -12.46 -5.26
C SER A 90 -2.52 -11.66 -6.26
N PRO A 91 -3.74 -12.12 -6.61
CA PRO A 91 -4.64 -11.33 -7.45
C PRO A 91 -5.01 -9.98 -6.80
N TRP A 92 -5.08 -9.91 -5.46
CA TRP A 92 -5.29 -8.65 -4.76
C TRP A 92 -4.12 -7.69 -4.95
N ASN A 93 -2.87 -8.18 -4.91
CA ASN A 93 -1.70 -7.34 -5.22
C ASN A 93 -1.79 -6.78 -6.64
N ALA A 94 -2.18 -7.63 -7.61
CA ALA A 94 -2.33 -7.20 -8.98
C ALA A 94 -3.40 -6.11 -9.16
N ALA A 95 -4.53 -6.22 -8.45
CA ALA A 95 -5.58 -5.20 -8.44
C ALA A 95 -5.11 -3.90 -7.76
N ALA A 96 -4.40 -3.99 -6.64
CA ALA A 96 -3.85 -2.83 -5.93
C ALA A 96 -2.88 -2.06 -6.82
N LEU A 97 -1.97 -2.76 -7.51
CA LEU A 97 -1.02 -2.13 -8.42
C LEU A 97 -1.73 -1.48 -9.61
N ARG A 98 -2.68 -2.15 -10.26
CA ARG A 98 -3.44 -1.54 -11.37
C ARG A 98 -4.22 -0.28 -10.95
N LEU A 99 -4.66 -0.23 -9.70
CA LEU A 99 -5.46 0.88 -9.19
C LEU A 99 -4.60 2.03 -8.65
N LEU A 100 -3.48 1.72 -8.01
CA LEU A 100 -2.81 2.61 -7.05
C LEU A 100 -1.28 2.69 -7.21
N GLU A 101 -0.66 2.08 -8.23
CA GLU A 101 0.81 2.13 -8.37
C GLU A 101 1.35 3.50 -8.79
N ASP A 102 0.57 4.26 -9.56
CA ASP A 102 0.94 5.58 -10.08
C ASP A 102 0.69 6.73 -9.09
N PRO A 103 -0.50 6.87 -8.46
CA PRO A 103 -0.76 7.99 -7.56
C PRO A 103 0.06 7.92 -6.27
N TYR A 104 0.32 9.08 -5.66
CA TYR A 104 1.01 9.15 -4.38
C TYR A 104 0.08 8.74 -3.23
N VAL A 105 0.19 7.45 -2.85
CA VAL A 105 -0.70 6.82 -1.89
C VAL A 105 0.03 6.01 -0.83
N PHE A 106 -0.69 5.77 0.25
CA PHE A 106 -0.41 4.78 1.27
C PHE A 106 -1.45 3.67 1.22
N LEU A 107 -1.00 2.43 1.04
CA LEU A 107 -1.79 1.21 1.15
C LEU A 107 -1.07 0.28 2.11
N ALA A 108 -1.75 -0.08 3.19
CA ALA A 108 -1.27 -1.11 4.09
C ALA A 108 -2.43 -1.89 4.70
N THR A 109 -2.13 -3.10 5.15
CA THR A 109 -3.05 -3.95 5.90
C THR A 109 -2.32 -4.51 7.11
N GLY A 110 -3.06 -4.66 8.20
CA GLY A 110 -2.54 -5.12 9.48
C GLY A 110 -3.55 -6.02 10.20
N PRO A 111 -3.11 -6.71 11.25
CA PRO A 111 -3.99 -7.57 12.05
C PRO A 111 -4.94 -6.74 12.90
N ARG A 112 -6.15 -7.27 13.12
CA ARG A 112 -7.11 -6.78 14.11
C ARG A 112 -6.80 -7.40 15.47
N ARG A 113 -6.33 -6.62 16.44
CA ARG A 113 -5.88 -7.13 17.76
C ARG A 113 -6.59 -6.49 18.95
N HIS A 114 -7.12 -5.29 18.79
CA HIS A 114 -7.69 -4.53 19.89
C HIS A 114 -9.22 -4.63 19.93
N GLU A 115 -9.90 -4.16 20.96
CA GLU A 115 -11.36 -4.01 20.89
C GLU A 115 -11.72 -2.74 20.11
N ASP A 116 -10.96 -1.67 20.27
CA ASP A 116 -11.06 -0.47 19.44
C ASP A 116 -10.18 -0.60 18.20
N TRP A 117 -10.79 -0.74 17.02
CA TRP A 117 -10.07 -0.87 15.75
C TRP A 117 -9.21 0.34 15.40
N ALA A 118 -9.52 1.50 15.98
CA ALA A 118 -8.71 2.70 15.77
C ALA A 118 -7.26 2.48 16.25
N GLU A 119 -7.03 1.69 17.31
CA GLU A 119 -5.68 1.37 17.77
C GLU A 119 -4.89 0.56 16.74
N ASP A 120 -5.54 -0.40 16.08
CA ASP A 120 -4.91 -1.21 15.01
C ASP A 120 -4.59 -0.35 13.77
N VAL A 121 -5.47 0.58 13.42
CA VAL A 121 -5.23 1.53 12.31
C VAL A 121 -4.06 2.44 12.61
N LEU A 122 -3.96 2.98 13.82
CA LEU A 122 -2.84 3.83 14.23
C LEU A 122 -1.52 3.07 14.20
N ALA A 123 -1.48 1.84 14.74
CA ALA A 123 -0.30 0.99 14.66
C ALA A 123 0.14 0.73 13.20
N LEU A 124 -0.83 0.58 12.29
CA LEU A 124 -0.57 0.40 10.87
C LEU A 124 -0.02 1.67 10.18
N MET A 125 -0.60 2.84 10.45
CA MET A 125 -0.11 4.15 10.00
C MET A 125 1.32 4.40 10.52
N HIS A 126 1.60 3.97 11.75
CA HIS A 126 2.92 4.06 12.39
C HIS A 126 3.93 3.00 11.93
N ARG A 127 3.53 2.06 11.05
CA ARG A 127 4.39 0.96 10.55
C ARG A 127 4.83 -0.02 11.65
N GLU A 128 4.06 -0.15 12.73
CA GLU A 128 4.42 -0.99 13.88
C GLU A 128 4.04 -2.45 13.70
N VAL A 129 3.16 -2.75 12.75
CA VAL A 129 2.64 -4.10 12.50
C VAL A 129 2.84 -4.51 11.04
N PRO A 130 3.21 -5.78 10.78
CA PRO A 130 3.25 -6.33 9.42
C PRO A 130 1.84 -6.74 8.95
N ASP A 131 1.69 -6.92 7.64
CA ASP A 131 0.50 -7.58 7.09
C ASP A 131 0.48 -9.08 7.51
N PRO A 132 -0.64 -9.59 8.05
CA PRO A 132 -0.71 -10.96 8.58
C PRO A 132 -0.66 -12.06 7.48
N ARG A 133 -0.88 -11.71 6.22
CA ARG A 133 -0.86 -12.62 5.04
C ARG A 133 0.26 -12.29 4.05
N GLY A 134 1.18 -11.37 4.38
CA GLY A 134 2.27 -10.95 3.50
C GLY A 134 1.81 -10.21 2.24
N TRP A 135 0.73 -9.42 2.34
CA TRP A 135 0.18 -8.63 1.23
C TRP A 135 1.07 -7.43 0.86
N LEU A 136 0.87 -6.89 -0.36
CA LEU A 136 1.57 -5.70 -0.83
C LEU A 136 1.30 -4.51 0.09
N ARG A 137 2.36 -3.77 0.40
CA ARG A 137 2.30 -2.44 1.00
C ARG A 137 2.77 -1.42 -0.04
N ILE A 138 1.94 -0.41 -0.35
CA ILE A 138 2.34 0.75 -1.15
C ILE A 138 2.61 1.88 -0.16
N ASP A 139 3.86 2.31 -0.07
CA ASP A 139 4.29 3.30 0.91
C ASP A 139 5.52 4.01 0.35
N ALA A 140 5.26 5.06 -0.42
CA ALA A 140 6.32 5.87 -1.04
C ALA A 140 7.23 6.53 0.02
N ASP A 141 6.71 6.74 1.24
CA ASP A 141 7.43 7.42 2.31
C ASP A 141 8.16 6.50 3.29
N ARG A 142 8.11 5.18 3.09
CA ARG A 142 8.73 4.22 4.02
C ARG A 142 10.21 4.52 4.31
N THR A 143 10.96 5.02 3.31
CA THR A 143 12.38 5.40 3.39
C THR A 143 12.60 6.92 3.27
N ASN A 144 11.54 7.71 3.48
CA ASN A 144 11.64 9.17 3.42
C ASN A 144 12.39 9.70 4.66
N ASP A 145 13.41 10.52 4.45
CA ASP A 145 14.24 11.08 5.52
C ASP A 145 13.45 12.01 6.46
N ALA A 146 12.29 12.49 6.03
CA ALA A 146 11.31 13.18 6.89
C ALA A 146 11.02 12.40 8.18
N ARG A 147 11.11 11.07 8.11
CA ARG A 147 10.86 10.16 9.22
C ARG A 147 11.88 10.24 10.36
N TYR A 148 13.03 10.90 10.15
CA TYR A 148 13.94 11.22 11.26
C TYR A 148 13.40 12.33 12.16
N VAL A 149 12.55 13.21 11.62
CA VAL A 149 11.92 14.33 12.35
C VAL A 149 10.52 13.95 12.81
N VAL A 150 9.72 13.37 11.90
CA VAL A 150 8.34 12.92 12.13
C VAL A 150 8.25 11.42 11.86
N PRO A 151 8.45 10.53 12.87
CA PRO A 151 8.54 9.08 12.66
C PRO A 151 7.37 8.44 11.91
N THR A 152 6.20 9.06 12.01
CA THR A 152 4.92 8.63 11.43
C THR A 152 4.64 9.24 10.06
N TYR A 153 5.53 10.08 9.51
CA TYR A 153 5.36 10.78 8.23
C TYR A 153 4.82 9.86 7.13
N PRO A 154 3.81 10.32 6.34
CA PRO A 154 3.23 11.67 6.35
C PRO A 154 2.15 11.88 7.42
N PHE A 155 1.85 10.89 8.26
CA PHE A 155 0.74 10.94 9.19
C PHE A 155 1.09 11.63 10.52
N GLU A 156 0.12 12.32 11.08
CA GLU A 156 0.08 12.89 12.43
C GLU A 156 -1.33 12.73 13.04
N PRO A 157 -1.81 11.48 13.21
CA PRO A 157 -3.17 11.25 13.67
C PRO A 157 -3.29 11.58 15.19
N PRO A 158 -4.46 12.05 15.65
CA PRO A 158 -4.71 12.19 17.08
C PRO A 158 -4.82 10.82 17.78
N SER A 159 -5.00 10.82 19.11
CA SER A 159 -5.32 9.59 19.87
C SER A 159 -6.49 8.80 19.25
N ALA A 160 -6.55 7.48 19.47
CA ALA A 160 -7.57 6.59 18.91
C ALA A 160 -9.01 7.13 19.04
N ALA A 161 -9.38 7.65 20.22
CA ALA A 161 -10.68 8.27 20.44
C ALA A 161 -10.91 9.53 19.57
N GLY A 162 -9.90 10.40 19.48
CA GLY A 162 -9.96 11.60 18.64
C GLY A 162 -9.94 11.29 17.14
N PHE A 163 -9.26 10.21 16.75
CA PHE A 163 -9.19 9.72 15.38
C PHE A 163 -10.57 9.19 14.97
N ARG A 164 -11.13 8.29 15.78
CA ARG A 164 -12.47 7.72 15.57
C ARG A 164 -13.56 8.77 15.52
N TYR A 165 -13.50 9.80 16.36
CA TYR A 165 -14.47 10.90 16.37
C TYR A 165 -14.53 11.68 15.04
N ARG A 166 -13.42 11.67 14.28
CA ARG A 166 -13.27 12.41 13.01
C ARG A 166 -13.48 11.51 11.78
N LEU A 167 -13.91 10.27 11.98
CA LEU A 167 -14.21 9.33 10.92
C LEU A 167 -15.71 9.10 10.80
N HIS A 168 -16.14 8.83 9.57
CA HIS A 168 -17.53 8.58 9.23
C HIS A 168 -17.65 7.24 8.53
N GLU A 169 -18.68 6.47 8.93
CA GLU A 169 -18.97 5.17 8.33
C GLU A 169 -19.42 5.36 6.87
N LEU A 170 -19.03 4.42 6.01
CA LEU A 170 -19.42 4.36 4.62
C LEU A 170 -20.22 3.09 4.36
N GLU A 171 -21.22 3.20 3.50
CA GLU A 171 -21.81 2.03 2.87
C GLU A 171 -20.81 1.38 1.90
N PRO A 172 -20.88 0.06 1.65
CA PRO A 172 -19.96 -0.63 0.76
C PRO A 172 -19.84 0.01 -0.64
N ALA A 173 -20.95 0.50 -1.20
CA ALA A 173 -20.93 1.20 -2.49
C ALA A 173 -20.12 2.52 -2.42
N GLY A 174 -20.29 3.29 -1.35
CA GLY A 174 -19.52 4.51 -1.09
C GLY A 174 -18.03 4.19 -0.97
N ALA A 175 -17.67 3.15 -0.19
CA ALA A 175 -16.30 2.70 -0.02
C ALA A 175 -15.60 2.31 -1.34
N VAL A 176 -16.31 1.61 -2.24
CA VAL A 176 -15.76 1.29 -3.57
C VAL A 176 -15.44 2.55 -4.36
N THR A 177 -16.33 3.54 -4.38
CA THR A 177 -16.06 4.80 -5.10
C THR A 177 -14.98 5.64 -4.42
N ALA A 178 -14.92 5.63 -3.09
CA ALA A 178 -13.88 6.30 -2.31
C ALA A 178 -12.49 5.73 -2.59
N LEU A 179 -12.38 4.40 -2.74
CA LEU A 179 -11.12 3.77 -3.13
C LEU A 179 -10.78 4.05 -4.60
N ALA A 180 -11.76 3.95 -5.50
CA ALA A 180 -11.53 4.15 -6.93
C ALA A 180 -11.10 5.58 -7.28
N VAL A 181 -11.63 6.59 -6.58
CA VAL A 181 -11.25 8.00 -6.81
C VAL A 181 -9.79 8.28 -6.42
N MET A 182 -9.15 7.44 -5.59
CA MET A 182 -7.73 7.60 -5.24
C MET A 182 -6.78 7.35 -6.43
N ALA A 183 -7.28 6.80 -7.55
CA ALA A 183 -6.56 6.72 -8.81
C ALA A 183 -6.43 8.10 -9.51
N GLU A 184 -7.13 9.13 -9.03
CA GLU A 184 -6.90 10.52 -9.42
C GLU A 184 -5.63 11.06 -8.75
N GLU A 185 -4.86 11.87 -9.48
CA GLU A 185 -3.84 12.72 -8.88
C GLU A 185 -4.46 14.07 -8.55
N TRP A 186 -4.15 14.62 -7.37
CA TRP A 186 -4.69 15.91 -6.92
C TRP A 186 -4.29 17.09 -7.82
N GLY A 187 -3.24 16.97 -8.63
CA GLY A 187 -2.84 17.98 -9.62
C GLY A 187 -3.49 17.80 -11.00
N ASP A 188 -3.97 16.60 -11.32
CA ASP A 188 -4.42 16.23 -12.67
C ASP A 188 -5.89 16.62 -12.90
N ASP A 189 -6.22 16.96 -14.16
CA ASP A 189 -7.58 17.28 -14.61
C ASP A 189 -8.23 16.08 -15.33
N ARG A 190 -7.78 14.87 -15.01
CA ARG A 190 -8.29 13.61 -15.56
C ARG A 190 -9.08 12.82 -14.49
N PRO A 191 -10.28 13.28 -14.08
CA PRO A 191 -11.05 12.60 -13.04
C PRO A 191 -11.55 11.23 -13.53
N VAL A 192 -11.65 10.26 -12.61
CA VAL A 192 -12.00 8.86 -12.88
C VAL A 192 -13.34 8.76 -13.61
N ARG A 193 -14.33 9.61 -13.30
CA ARG A 193 -15.62 9.66 -14.00
C ARG A 193 -15.52 9.82 -15.52
N ASN A 194 -14.44 10.45 -16.02
CA ASN A 194 -14.21 10.73 -17.43
C ASN A 194 -13.22 9.76 -18.09
N ARG A 195 -12.64 8.82 -17.33
CA ARG A 195 -11.64 7.88 -17.84
C ARG A 195 -12.31 6.70 -18.55
N PRO A 196 -11.82 6.26 -19.74
CA PRO A 196 -12.36 5.07 -20.40
C PRO A 196 -12.20 3.80 -19.56
N GLU A 197 -11.19 3.74 -18.69
CA GLU A 197 -10.90 2.65 -17.77
C GLU A 197 -11.73 2.67 -16.45
N ARG A 198 -12.68 3.60 -16.27
CA ARG A 198 -13.47 3.80 -15.03
C ARG A 198 -14.03 2.50 -14.45
N ASP A 199 -14.70 1.69 -15.27
CA ASP A 199 -15.38 0.49 -14.79
C ASP A 199 -14.39 -0.58 -14.32
N ALA A 200 -13.19 -0.62 -14.93
CA ALA A 200 -12.12 -1.49 -14.48
C ALA A 200 -11.55 -1.03 -13.12
N LEU A 201 -11.38 0.27 -12.91
CA LEU A 201 -10.93 0.82 -11.62
C LEU A 201 -11.95 0.54 -10.50
N LEU A 202 -13.25 0.68 -10.78
CA LEU A 202 -14.31 0.32 -9.83
C LEU A 202 -14.35 -1.20 -9.53
N ALA A 203 -14.07 -2.03 -10.52
CA ALA A 203 -13.98 -3.48 -10.34
C ALA A 203 -12.77 -3.87 -9.47
N ASP A 204 -11.60 -3.27 -9.73
CA ASP A 204 -10.40 -3.49 -8.92
C ASP A 204 -10.60 -3.00 -7.48
N ALA A 205 -11.18 -1.82 -7.28
CA ALA A 205 -11.53 -1.30 -5.96
C ALA A 205 -12.46 -2.25 -5.18
N ARG A 206 -13.52 -2.77 -5.82
CA ARG A 206 -14.41 -3.76 -5.19
C ARG A 206 -13.66 -5.04 -4.82
N PHE A 207 -12.90 -5.58 -5.77
CA PHE A 207 -12.13 -6.81 -5.55
C PHE A 207 -11.11 -6.69 -4.42
N LEU A 208 -10.52 -5.50 -4.25
CA LEU A 208 -9.64 -5.19 -3.11
C LEU A 208 -10.38 -5.17 -1.78
N LEU A 209 -11.55 -4.52 -1.72
CA LEU A 209 -12.34 -4.44 -0.49
C LEU A 209 -12.96 -5.80 -0.11
N ASP A 210 -13.25 -6.66 -1.07
CA ASP A 210 -13.73 -8.03 -0.82
C ASP A 210 -12.76 -8.87 0.02
N ARG A 211 -11.48 -8.49 0.08
CA ARG A 211 -10.48 -9.12 0.97
C ARG A 211 -10.94 -9.13 2.43
N TYR A 212 -11.57 -8.04 2.88
CA TYR A 212 -11.98 -7.86 4.27
C TYR A 212 -13.28 -8.62 4.60
N GLY A 213 -13.87 -9.29 3.62
CA GLY A 213 -15.07 -10.09 3.78
C GLY A 213 -16.37 -9.29 3.68
N PRO A 214 -17.52 -9.98 3.61
CA PRO A 214 -18.83 -9.35 3.38
C PRO A 214 -19.31 -8.52 4.57
N ASP A 215 -18.82 -8.78 5.77
CA ASP A 215 -19.20 -8.10 7.02
C ASP A 215 -18.24 -6.96 7.37
N ALA A 216 -17.33 -6.59 6.47
CA ALA A 216 -16.38 -5.51 6.69
C ALA A 216 -17.10 -4.16 6.85
N GLN A 217 -16.63 -3.36 7.81
CA GLN A 217 -17.07 -1.99 8.00
C GLN A 217 -16.09 -1.03 7.34
N PHE A 218 -16.60 0.04 6.74
CA PHE A 218 -15.78 1.02 6.02
C PHE A 218 -15.90 2.39 6.66
N TRP A 219 -14.78 3.10 6.74
CA TRP A 219 -14.70 4.42 7.36
C TRP A 219 -13.88 5.38 6.51
N THR A 220 -14.21 6.66 6.54
CA THR A 220 -13.46 7.71 5.83
C THR A 220 -13.34 8.96 6.67
N ASN A 221 -12.31 9.76 6.40
CA ASN A 221 -12.15 11.11 6.94
C ASN A 221 -12.93 12.18 6.16
N ALA A 222 -13.62 11.81 5.07
CA ALA A 222 -14.45 12.73 4.30
C ALA A 222 -15.69 13.19 5.06
N ARG A 223 -15.80 14.49 5.32
CA ARG A 223 -16.88 15.08 6.12
C ARG A 223 -18.26 14.86 5.50
N ASN A 224 -18.32 14.78 4.17
CA ASN A 224 -19.58 14.59 3.44
C ASN A 224 -20.21 13.23 3.74
N ALA A 225 -19.41 12.22 4.11
CA ALA A 225 -19.91 10.90 4.49
C ALA A 225 -20.74 10.94 5.79
N ALA A 226 -20.57 11.96 6.63
CA ALA A 226 -21.40 12.14 7.83
C ALA A 226 -22.90 12.28 7.52
N SER A 227 -23.24 12.87 6.38
CA SER A 227 -24.63 13.06 5.91
C SER A 227 -25.03 12.12 4.77
N ASP A 228 -24.05 11.56 4.06
CA ASP A 228 -24.25 10.71 2.87
C ASP A 228 -23.23 9.55 2.86
N PRO A 229 -23.46 8.48 3.64
CA PRO A 229 -22.56 7.31 3.70
C PRO A 229 -22.41 6.55 2.37
N ALA A 230 -23.34 6.74 1.43
CA ALA A 230 -23.35 6.11 0.11
C ALA A 230 -22.78 7.02 -0.99
N ARG A 231 -22.16 8.15 -0.62
CA ARG A 231 -21.66 9.16 -1.54
C ARG A 231 -20.85 8.53 -2.68
N ASP A 232 -21.17 8.94 -3.90
CA ASP A 232 -20.38 8.61 -5.08
C ASP A 232 -19.18 9.56 -5.21
N PHE A 233 -18.03 9.13 -4.69
CA PHE A 233 -16.80 9.91 -4.72
C PHE A 233 -16.23 10.04 -6.14
N VAL A 234 -16.48 9.07 -7.03
CA VAL A 234 -16.04 9.14 -8.43
C VAL A 234 -16.79 10.24 -9.18
N GLN A 235 -18.09 10.38 -8.93
CA GLN A 235 -18.87 11.48 -9.53
C GLN A 235 -18.46 12.84 -8.94
N ALA A 236 -18.20 12.92 -7.64
CA ALA A 236 -17.73 14.14 -7.00
C ALA A 236 -16.33 14.56 -7.48
N GLY A 237 -15.39 13.61 -7.60
CA GLY A 237 -13.97 13.84 -7.85
C GLY A 237 -13.17 14.18 -6.59
N LEU A 238 -11.86 14.06 -6.68
CA LEU A 238 -10.94 14.14 -5.53
C LEU A 238 -10.79 15.57 -4.97
N LYS A 239 -10.46 16.55 -5.83
CA LYS A 239 -10.20 17.99 -5.51
C LYS A 239 -11.30 18.72 -4.70
N GLY A 240 -12.51 18.16 -4.60
CA GLY A 240 -13.65 18.78 -3.93
C GLY A 240 -14.02 18.15 -2.59
N THR A 241 -13.25 17.16 -2.12
CA THR A 241 -13.61 16.38 -0.94
C THR A 241 -13.07 17.03 0.34
N GLY A 242 -13.96 17.66 1.10
CA GLY A 242 -13.60 18.21 2.41
C GLY A 242 -13.37 17.10 3.44
N VAL A 243 -12.22 17.10 4.11
CA VAL A 243 -11.82 16.05 5.04
C VAL A 243 -11.47 16.54 6.45
N HIS A 244 -11.47 15.64 7.42
CA HIS A 244 -10.72 15.79 8.66
C HIS A 244 -9.27 15.39 8.42
N GLY A 245 -8.35 16.33 8.66
CA GLY A 245 -6.94 16.13 8.37
C GLY A 245 -6.22 15.27 9.42
N PHE A 246 -5.37 14.36 8.96
CA PHE A 246 -4.46 13.51 9.73
C PHE A 246 -3.04 13.46 9.15
N ILE A 247 -2.74 14.21 8.09
CA ILE A 247 -1.35 14.44 7.67
C ILE A 247 -0.67 15.51 8.53
N THR A 248 0.66 15.44 8.58
CA THR A 248 1.46 16.52 9.17
C THR A 248 1.34 17.80 8.33
N GLY A 249 1.29 18.94 9.01
CA GLY A 249 1.32 20.26 8.37
C GLY A 249 2.75 20.79 8.15
N GLU A 250 3.78 19.97 8.40
CA GLU A 250 5.17 20.37 8.19
C GLU A 250 5.56 20.27 6.70
N TYR A 251 6.17 21.34 6.18
CA TYR A 251 6.84 21.29 4.88
C TYR A 251 8.15 20.51 5.01
N ILE A 252 8.17 19.26 4.55
CA ILE A 252 9.33 18.38 4.66
C ILE A 252 9.74 17.87 3.28
N ASN A 253 11.04 17.90 3.00
CA ASN A 253 11.63 17.35 1.77
C ASN A 253 11.07 17.92 0.46
N GLY A 254 10.64 19.18 0.48
CA GLY A 254 10.22 19.89 -0.71
C GLY A 254 8.73 19.76 -1.04
N LEU A 255 7.97 19.02 -0.24
CA LEU A 255 6.54 18.74 -0.45
C LEU A 255 5.69 19.44 0.60
N ASP A 256 4.66 20.15 0.13
CA ASP A 256 3.55 20.58 0.99
C ASP A 256 2.39 19.59 0.84
N LEU A 257 2.01 18.94 1.93
CA LEU A 257 0.89 18.01 1.93
C LEU A 257 -0.37 18.77 2.38
N LEU A 258 -1.24 19.05 1.43
CA LEU A 258 -2.36 19.97 1.64
C LEU A 258 -3.71 19.27 1.61
N GLU A 259 -3.80 18.19 0.85
CA GLU A 259 -5.05 17.48 0.63
C GLU A 259 -4.85 16.00 0.92
N GLU A 260 -5.90 15.37 1.42
CA GLU A 260 -5.88 13.94 1.69
C GLU A 260 -7.27 13.35 1.56
N LEU A 261 -7.33 12.05 1.28
CA LEU A 261 -8.54 11.27 1.39
C LEU A 261 -8.15 9.88 1.90
N GLY A 262 -8.80 9.49 2.99
CA GLY A 262 -8.62 8.20 3.63
C GLY A 262 -9.83 7.29 3.49
N LEU A 263 -9.55 6.00 3.31
CA LEU A 263 -10.50 4.91 3.45
C LEU A 263 -9.89 3.85 4.37
N ILE A 264 -10.69 3.37 5.30
CA ILE A 264 -10.33 2.31 6.23
C ILE A 264 -11.34 1.19 6.06
N ALA A 265 -10.84 -0.04 5.95
CA ALA A 265 -11.65 -1.26 5.99
C ALA A 265 -11.36 -2.01 7.30
N VAL A 266 -12.40 -2.44 8.00
CA VAL A 266 -12.27 -3.14 9.29
C VAL A 266 -13.05 -4.44 9.22
N SER A 267 -12.36 -5.57 9.40
CA SER A 267 -12.97 -6.88 9.58
C SER A 267 -12.71 -7.42 10.99
N CYS A 268 -13.13 -8.65 11.25
CA CYS A 268 -12.83 -9.34 12.51
C CYS A 268 -11.34 -9.65 12.70
N ASP A 269 -10.60 -9.83 11.61
CA ASP A 269 -9.21 -10.30 11.64
C ASP A 269 -8.19 -9.28 11.12
N GLU A 270 -8.63 -8.31 10.31
CA GLU A 270 -7.75 -7.39 9.60
C GLU A 270 -8.28 -5.95 9.60
N VAL A 271 -7.36 -5.00 9.49
CA VAL A 271 -7.64 -3.60 9.15
C VAL A 271 -6.86 -3.22 7.90
N GLY A 272 -7.51 -2.51 7.00
CA GLY A 272 -6.94 -1.94 5.78
C GLY A 272 -6.93 -0.42 5.85
N VAL A 273 -5.84 0.20 5.45
CA VAL A 273 -5.70 1.65 5.35
C VAL A 273 -5.27 2.00 3.93
N PHE A 274 -6.10 2.82 3.29
CA PHE A 274 -5.92 3.36 1.96
C PHE A 274 -5.94 4.88 2.07
N TRP A 275 -4.89 5.55 1.62
CA TRP A 275 -4.77 6.99 1.79
C TRP A 275 -4.12 7.60 0.56
N THR A 276 -4.72 8.63 -0.01
CA THR A 276 -4.11 9.43 -1.09
C THR A 276 -3.79 10.82 -0.57
N PHE A 277 -2.71 11.42 -1.09
CA PHE A 277 -2.23 12.72 -0.66
C PHE A 277 -2.04 13.68 -1.84
N GLY A 278 -2.48 14.92 -1.67
CA GLY A 278 -2.17 16.03 -2.55
C GLY A 278 -0.86 16.66 -2.10
N ALA A 279 0.17 16.47 -2.91
CA ALA A 279 1.51 17.00 -2.67
C ALA A 279 1.86 18.00 -3.79
N TYR A 280 2.31 19.19 -3.41
CA TYR A 280 2.65 20.30 -4.32
C TYR A 280 4.02 20.91 -4.04
#